data_AF-A0A2L1KHJ1-F1
#
_entry.id   AF-A0A2L1KHJ1-F1
#
_cell.length_a   1.000
_cell.length_b   1.000
_cell.length_c   1.000
_cell.angle_alpha   90.00
_cell.angle_beta   90.00
_cell.angle_gamma   90.00
#
_symmetry.space_group_name_H-M   'P 1'
#
loop_
_entity.id
_entity.type
_entity.pdbx_description
1 polymer ?
#
loop_
_entity_poly.entity_id
_entity_poly.type
_entity_poly.pdbx_seq_one_letter_code
_entity_poly.pdbx_strand_id
1 'polypeptide(L)'
;MINWRAREARVWRKARSMFFALPSDDRASVIRDWNTIWRNAWTPTNLIYLVEKYNGVGAQREAAMREERQQMDVRIMARLSHQQGLF
;
A
#
# COMPACT_ATOMS: atom_id res chain seq x y z
N MET A 1 -13.80 -14.44 19.05
CA MET A 1 -14.47 -13.19 18.65
C MET A 1 -13.41 -12.12 18.41
N ILE A 2 -13.39 -11.47 17.24
CA ILE A 2 -12.40 -10.42 16.95
C ILE A 2 -12.77 -9.17 17.74
N ASN A 3 -11.87 -8.68 18.59
CA ASN A 3 -12.05 -7.37 19.25
C ASN A 3 -11.72 -6.26 18.25
N TRP A 4 -12.77 -5.66 17.67
CA TRP A 4 -12.62 -4.61 16.65
C TRP A 4 -11.84 -3.42 17.19
N ARG A 5 -12.22 -2.86 18.35
CA ARG A 5 -11.55 -1.68 18.93
C ARG A 5 -10.06 -1.90 19.15
N ALA A 6 -9.68 -3.07 19.65
CA ALA A 6 -8.27 -3.43 19.84
C ALA A 6 -7.51 -3.52 18.51
N ARG A 7 -8.14 -4.09 17.47
CA ARG A 7 -7.60 -4.13 16.11
C ARG A 7 -7.39 -2.72 15.57
N GLU A 8 -8.40 -1.85 15.66
CA GLU A 8 -8.33 -0.47 15.16
C GLU A 8 -7.22 0.33 15.85
N ALA A 9 -7.17 0.28 17.18
CA ALA A 9 -6.13 0.95 17.96
C ALA A 9 -4.72 0.48 17.57
N ARG A 10 -4.56 -0.80 17.25
CA ARG A 10 -3.29 -1.35 16.75
C ARG A 10 -2.92 -0.78 15.38
N VAL A 11 -3.86 -0.64 14.45
CA VAL A 11 -3.57 -0.04 13.13
C VAL A 11 -3.20 1.44 13.27
N TRP A 12 -3.90 2.20 14.12
CA TRP A 12 -3.55 3.60 14.39
C TRP A 12 -2.15 3.77 14.96
N ARG A 13 -1.76 2.93 15.94
CA ARG A 13 -0.41 2.94 16.51
C ARG A 13 0.65 2.67 15.44
N LYS A 14 0.42 1.69 14.56
CA LYS A 14 1.30 1.41 13.43
C LYS A 14 1.43 2.62 12.51
N ALA A 15 0.31 3.19 12.06
CA ALA A 15 0.29 4.34 11.15
C ALA A 15 1.06 5.54 11.72
N ARG A 16 0.84 5.86 13.00
CA ARG A 16 1.55 6.96 13.69
C ARG A 16 3.04 6.68 13.84
N SER A 17 3.41 5.45 14.20
CA SER A 17 4.82 5.06 14.31
C SER A 17 5.55 5.23 12.98
N MET A 18 4.94 4.85 11.86
CA MET A 18 5.51 5.05 10.53
C MET A 18 5.63 6.55 10.20
N PHE A 19 4.59 7.35 10.50
CA PHE A 19 4.61 8.79 10.26
C PHE A 19 5.72 9.51 11.02
N PHE A 20 5.89 9.21 12.32
CA PHE A 20 6.93 9.86 13.14
C PHE A 20 8.35 9.39 12.82
N ALA A 21 8.52 8.26 12.12
CA ALA A 21 9.82 7.81 11.64
C ALA A 21 10.31 8.57 10.38
N LEU A 22 9.44 9.31 9.69
CA LEU A 22 9.80 10.12 8.54
C LEU A 22 10.62 11.37 8.94
N PRO A 23 11.51 11.86 8.06
CA PRO A 23 12.08 13.21 8.16
C PRO A 23 11.03 14.31 8.29
N SER A 24 11.40 15.47 8.84
CA SER A 24 10.46 16.61 9.05
C SER A 24 9.75 17.04 7.77
N ASP A 25 10.48 17.08 6.66
CA ASP A 25 10.00 17.63 5.39
C ASP A 25 8.99 16.69 4.73
N ASP A 26 9.22 15.38 4.86
CA ASP A 26 8.29 14.34 4.42
C ASP A 26 7.02 14.34 5.27
N ARG A 27 7.14 14.54 6.59
CA ARG A 27 5.96 14.70 7.45
C ARG A 27 5.12 15.92 7.05
N ALA A 28 5.75 17.04 6.71
CA ALA A 28 5.05 18.23 6.22
C ALA A 28 4.30 17.93 4.92
N SER A 29 4.92 17.18 4.01
CA SER A 29 4.28 16.72 2.77
C SER A 29 3.11 15.78 3.04
N VAL A 30 3.23 14.83 3.98
CA VAL A 30 2.13 13.96 4.40
C VAL A 30 0.97 14.79 4.99
N ILE A 31 1.24 15.77 5.85
CA ILE A 31 0.20 16.63 6.43
C ILE A 31 -0.54 17.41 5.34
N ARG A 32 0.18 17.97 4.38
CA ARG A 32 -0.43 18.67 3.24
C ARG A 32 -1.35 17.73 2.47
N ASP A 33 -0.84 16.58 2.03
CA ASP A 33 -1.59 15.61 1.23
C ASP A 33 -2.76 15.00 2.01
N TRP A 34 -2.61 14.81 3.33
CA TRP A 34 -3.68 14.36 4.23
C TRP A 34 -4.88 15.31 4.24
N ASN A 35 -4.61 16.61 4.23
CA ASN A 35 -5.66 17.63 4.23
C ASN A 35 -6.28 17.86 2.84
N THR A 36 -5.54 17.61 1.75
CA THR A 36 -6.03 17.86 0.38
C THR A 36 -6.70 16.65 -0.26
N ILE A 37 -6.10 15.46 -0.16
CA ILE A 37 -6.54 14.25 -0.87
C ILE A 37 -7.68 13.57 -0.11
N TRP A 38 -7.58 13.50 1.22
CA TRP A 38 -8.46 12.67 2.06
C TRP A 38 -9.35 13.50 2.98
N ARG A 39 -9.86 14.63 2.48
CA ARG A 39 -10.76 15.50 3.25
C ARG A 39 -11.93 14.66 3.81
N ASN A 40 -12.06 14.63 5.14
CA ASN A 40 -13.06 13.85 5.89
C ASN A 40 -12.94 12.31 5.82
N ALA A 41 -11.87 11.77 5.21
CA ALA A 41 -11.60 10.33 5.12
C ALA A 41 -10.40 9.94 5.99
N TRP A 42 -10.45 10.30 7.27
CA TRP A 42 -9.32 10.18 8.19
C TRP A 42 -9.22 8.79 8.82
N THR A 43 -8.84 7.82 7.99
CA THR A 43 -8.64 6.43 8.41
C THR A 43 -7.15 6.12 8.61
N PRO A 44 -6.79 5.15 9.48
CA PRO A 44 -5.39 4.76 9.63
C PRO A 44 -4.82 4.18 8.33
N THR A 45 -5.65 3.55 7.50
CA THR A 45 -5.27 3.04 6.17
C THR A 45 -4.83 4.16 5.24
N ASN A 46 -5.59 5.27 5.20
CA ASN A 46 -5.23 6.42 4.36
C ASN A 46 -3.93 7.08 4.84
N LEU A 47 -3.69 7.10 6.17
CA LEU A 47 -2.44 7.64 6.70
C LEU A 47 -1.25 6.73 6.32
N ILE A 48 -1.42 5.41 6.42
CA ILE A 48 -0.41 4.44 5.99
C ILE A 48 -0.09 4.64 4.50
N TYR A 49 -1.10 4.77 3.65
CA TYR A 49 -0.92 5.01 2.22
C TYR A 49 -0.06 6.26 1.94
N LEU A 50 -0.36 7.38 2.61
CA LEU A 50 0.44 8.60 2.44
C LEU A 50 1.86 8.42 2.98
N VAL A 51 2.05 7.83 4.16
CA VAL A 51 3.41 7.62 4.70
C VAL A 51 4.24 6.73 3.78
N GLU A 52 3.63 5.71 3.17
CA GLU A 52 4.30 4.79 2.26
C GLU A 52 4.72 5.43 0.93
N LYS A 53 4.01 6.47 0.51
CA LYS A 53 4.40 7.31 -0.63
C LYS A 53 5.73 8.04 -0.37
N TYR A 54 5.99 8.46 0.87
CA TYR A 54 7.17 9.27 1.22
C TYR A 54 8.34 8.46 1.82
N ASN A 55 8.09 7.29 2.41
CA ASN A 55 9.18 6.46 2.97
C ASN A 55 9.86 5.52 1.97
N GLY A 56 9.47 5.56 0.69
CA GLY A 56 9.99 4.68 -0.37
C GLY A 56 9.51 3.22 -0.33
N VAL A 57 8.84 2.77 0.74
CA VAL A 57 8.26 1.42 0.86
C VAL A 57 7.12 1.22 -0.14
N GLY A 58 6.35 2.27 -0.44
CA GLY A 58 5.32 2.24 -1.48
C GLY A 58 5.90 1.86 -2.84
N ALA A 59 7.00 2.51 -3.24
CA ALA A 59 7.67 2.23 -4.52
C ALA A 59 8.23 0.79 -4.57
N GLN A 60 8.80 0.30 -3.47
CA GLN A 60 9.27 -1.09 -3.36
C GLN A 60 8.13 -2.09 -3.52
N ARG A 61 6.99 -1.83 -2.87
CA ARG A 61 5.82 -2.72 -2.97
C ARG A 61 5.22 -2.70 -4.35
N GLU A 62 5.11 -1.53 -4.98
CA GLU A 62 4.64 -1.43 -6.36
C GLU A 62 5.57 -2.16 -7.33
N ALA A 63 6.89 -2.09 -7.12
CA ALA A 63 7.85 -2.86 -7.91
C ALA A 63 7.62 -4.37 -7.74
N ALA A 64 7.46 -4.85 -6.51
CA ALA A 64 7.17 -6.25 -6.23
C ALA A 64 5.83 -6.70 -6.86
N MET A 65 4.77 -5.89 -6.73
CA MET A 65 3.47 -6.18 -7.32
C MET A 65 3.51 -6.21 -8.87
N ARG A 66 4.34 -5.34 -9.48
CA ARG A 66 4.55 -5.37 -10.94
C ARG A 66 5.27 -6.64 -11.37
N GLU A 67 6.30 -7.06 -10.64
CA GLU A 67 7.04 -8.30 -10.91
C GLU A 67 6.14 -9.52 -10.77
N GLU A 68 5.38 -9.63 -9.67
CA GLU A 68 4.41 -10.71 -9.47
C GLU A 68 3.37 -10.77 -10.60
N ARG A 69 2.90 -9.61 -11.06
CA ARG A 69 1.95 -9.53 -12.17
C ARG A 69 2.56 -9.99 -13.49
N GLN A 70 3.79 -9.62 -13.79
CA GLN A 70 4.51 -10.11 -14.98
C GLN A 70 4.68 -11.63 -14.94
N GLN A 71 5.04 -12.20 -13.79
CA GLN A 71 5.14 -13.65 -13.63
C GLN A 71 3.79 -14.34 -13.82
N MET A 72 2.71 -13.74 -13.31
CA MET A 72 1.36 -14.24 -13.53
C MET A 72 0.97 -14.22 -15.01
N ASP A 73 1.25 -13.12 -15.71
CA ASP A 73 0.94 -12.99 -17.14
C ASP A 73 1.70 -14.03 -17.99
N VAL A 74 2.97 -14.29 -17.67
CA VAL A 74 3.76 -15.37 -18.31
C VAL A 74 3.10 -16.74 -18.10
N ARG A 75 2.65 -17.05 -16.87
CA ARG A 75 1.97 -18.32 -16.57
C ARG A 75 0.65 -18.45 -17.32
N ILE A 76 -0.11 -17.36 -17.41
CA ILE A 76 -1.38 -17.33 -18.15
C ILE A 76 -1.11 -17.58 -19.64
N MET A 77 -0.16 -16.87 -20.24
CA MET A 77 0.17 -17.03 -21.66
C MET A 77 0.68 -18.44 -21.99
N ALA A 78 1.56 -19.01 -21.16
CA ALA A 78 2.02 -20.38 -21.33
C ALA A 78 0.86 -21.39 -21.31
N ARG A 79 -0.12 -21.19 -20.41
CA ARG A 79 -1.30 -22.05 -20.32
C ARG A 79 -2.23 -21.89 -21.53
N LEU A 80 -2.42 -20.67 -22.02
CA LEU A 80 -3.23 -20.39 -23.21
C LEU A 80 -2.60 -20.98 -24.48
N SER A 81 -1.29 -20.84 -24.67
CA SER A 81 -0.57 -21.43 -25.81
C SER A 81 -0.62 -22.95 -25.80
N HIS A 82 -0.52 -23.59 -24.63
CA HIS A 82 -0.68 -25.03 -24.51
C HIS A 82 -2.10 -25.51 -24.86
N GLN A 83 -3.14 -24.76 -24.47
CA GLN A 83 -4.52 -25.07 -24.86
C GLN A 83 -4.76 -24.91 -26.36
N GLN A 84 -4.14 -23.93 -27.02
CA GLN A 84 -4.28 -23.73 -28.48
C GLN A 84 -3.62 -24.83 -29.31
N GLY A 85 -2.57 -25.49 -28.81
CA GLY A 85 -1.93 -26.63 -29.49
C GLY A 85 -2.65 -27.97 -29.33
N LEU A 86 -3.78 -28.00 -28.60
CA LEU A 86 -4.61 -29.19 -28.39
C LEU A 86 -5.88 -29.21 -29.27
N PHE A 87 -6.04 -28.21 -30.13
CA PHE A 87 -7.09 -28.10 -31.16
C PHE A 87 -6.46 -28.03 -32.56
#